data_AF-A0A183DJR3-F1
#
_entry.id   AF-A0A183DJR3-F1
#
_cell.length_a   1.000
_cell.length_b   1.000
_cell.length_c   1.000
_cell.angle_alpha   90.00
_cell.angle_beta   90.00
_cell.angle_gamma   90.00
#
_symmetry.space_group_name_H-M   'P 1'
#
loop_
_entity.id
_entity.type
_entity.pdbx_description
1 polymer ?
#
loop_
_entity_poly.entity_id
_entity_poly.type
_entity_poly.pdbx_seq_one_letter_code
_entity_poly.pdbx_strand_id
1 'polypeptide(L)'
;MQIMKMGPFITFIVEELFKTDTFRISYIQLDPLRYFPKLEVYDIAEQQYIEIYLGNLIPGRDYNVSITPQMKDVEGRPWKAILTTSSFSV
;
A
#
# COMPACT_ATOMS: atom_id res chain seq x y z
N MET A 1 4.48 2.75 10.65
CA MET A 1 3.71 2.01 9.63
C MET A 1 3.60 0.55 10.04
N GLN A 2 2.37 0.05 10.12
CA GLN A 2 2.03 -1.34 10.45
C GLN A 2 1.43 -2.03 9.22
N ILE A 3 1.69 -3.33 9.07
CA ILE A 3 1.26 -4.12 7.91
C ILE A 3 0.51 -5.36 8.40
N MET A 4 -0.68 -5.58 7.86
CA MET A 4 -1.51 -6.76 8.13
C MET A 4 -1.81 -7.51 6.83
N LYS A 5 -1.77 -8.84 6.88
CA LYS A 5 -1.96 -9.72 5.71
C LYS A 5 -3.14 -10.65 5.96
N MET A 6 -4.20 -10.51 5.19
CA MET A 6 -5.45 -11.26 5.39
C MET A 6 -5.91 -11.83 4.05
N GLY A 7 -5.61 -13.11 3.79
CA GLY A 7 -5.96 -13.78 2.53
C GLY A 7 -5.50 -12.98 1.28
N PRO A 8 -6.42 -12.58 0.38
CA PRO A 8 -6.10 -11.81 -0.83
C PRO A 8 -5.92 -10.30 -0.60
N PHE A 9 -5.79 -9.87 0.66
CA PHE A 9 -5.66 -8.47 1.04
C PHE A 9 -4.36 -8.20 1.79
N ILE A 10 -3.77 -7.04 1.49
CA ILE A 10 -2.72 -6.44 2.31
C ILE A 10 -3.24 -5.08 2.79
N THR A 11 -3.22 -4.87 4.10
CA THR A 11 -3.62 -3.62 4.73
C THR A 11 -2.39 -2.93 5.32
N PHE A 12 -2.27 -1.63 5.05
CA PHE A 12 -1.25 -0.77 5.63
C PHE A 12 -1.92 0.25 6.55
N ILE A 13 -1.40 0.38 7.76
CA ILE A 13 -1.74 1.48 8.66
C ILE A 13 -0.55 2.44 8.62
N VAL A 14 -0.78 3.61 8.05
CA VAL A 14 0.20 4.69 7.99
C VAL A 14 -0.18 5.72 9.05
N GLU A 15 0.69 5.90 10.03
CA GLU A 15 0.56 6.89 11.11
C GLU A 15 1.41 8.13 10.78
N GLU A 16 1.22 9.22 11.54
CA GLU A 16 1.97 10.48 11.40
C GLU A 16 1.71 11.25 10.09
N LEU A 17 0.42 11.43 9.75
CA LEU A 17 -0.04 12.01 8.48
C LEU A 17 0.20 13.52 8.34
N PHE A 18 0.54 14.22 9.42
CA PHE A 18 0.47 15.68 9.60
C PHE A 18 1.23 16.57 8.61
N LYS A 19 1.88 16.02 7.59
CA LYS A 19 2.65 16.75 6.56
C LYS A 19 2.41 16.25 5.13
N THR A 20 1.41 15.40 4.89
CA THR A 20 1.19 14.78 3.58
C THR A 20 -0.21 15.07 3.09
N ASP A 21 -0.38 15.46 1.83
CA ASP A 21 -1.70 15.71 1.24
C ASP A 21 -2.27 14.44 0.60
N THR A 22 -1.39 13.59 0.05
CA THR A 22 -1.80 12.38 -0.70
C THR A 22 -0.73 11.30 -0.61
N PHE A 23 -1.15 10.05 -0.61
CA PHE A 23 -0.27 8.89 -0.75
C PHE A 23 -0.50 8.24 -2.11
N ARG A 24 0.58 8.10 -2.87
CA ARG A 24 0.58 7.39 -4.14
C ARG A 24 1.09 5.97 -3.94
N ILE A 25 0.25 4.99 -4.23
CA ILE A 25 0.56 3.57 -4.04
C ILE A 25 0.70 2.89 -5.38
N SER A 26 1.77 2.12 -5.55
CA SER A 26 1.98 1.25 -6.70
C SER A 26 2.37 -0.13 -6.23
N TYR A 27 1.83 -1.16 -6.87
CA TYR A 27 2.15 -2.54 -6.53
C TYR A 27 2.14 -3.41 -7.78
N ILE A 28 3.06 -4.38 -7.80
CA ILE A 28 3.31 -5.27 -8.94
C ILE A 28 3.46 -6.68 -8.40
N GLN A 29 2.71 -7.64 -8.95
CA GLN A 29 2.95 -9.06 -8.68
C GLN A 29 4.22 -9.49 -9.40
N LEU A 30 5.13 -10.19 -8.71
CA LEU A 30 6.42 -10.55 -9.27
C LEU A 30 6.37 -11.80 -10.16
N ASP A 31 5.53 -12.79 -9.82
CA ASP A 31 5.41 -14.03 -10.58
C ASP A 31 3.97 -14.61 -10.58
N PRO A 32 3.31 -14.76 -11.75
CA PRO A 32 3.68 -14.12 -13.00
C PRO A 32 3.67 -12.59 -12.85
N LEU A 33 4.48 -11.91 -13.67
CA LEU A 33 4.55 -10.45 -13.65
C LEU A 33 3.18 -9.85 -14.01
N ARG A 34 2.58 -9.10 -13.08
CA ARG A 34 1.31 -8.39 -13.29
C ARG A 34 1.36 -7.00 -12.68
N TYR A 35 1.03 -6.01 -13.51
CA TYR A 35 0.93 -4.62 -13.11
C TYR A 35 -0.50 -4.29 -12.66
N PHE A 36 -0.62 -3.54 -11.58
CA PHE A 36 -1.89 -3.02 -11.10
C PHE A 36 -1.97 -1.51 -11.30
N PRO A 37 -3.19 -0.95 -11.42
CA PRO A 37 -3.39 0.50 -11.40
C PRO A 37 -2.77 1.12 -10.15
N LYS A 38 -2.17 2.30 -10.32
CA LYS A 38 -1.73 3.09 -9.17
C LYS A 38 -2.94 3.62 -8.42
N LEU A 39 -2.85 3.66 -7.10
CA LEU A 39 -3.88 4.23 -6.23
C LEU A 39 -3.38 5.58 -5.72
N GLU A 40 -4.31 6.52 -5.58
CA GLU A 40 -4.09 7.79 -4.90
C GLU A 40 -5.07 7.86 -3.73
N VAL A 41 -4.51 7.99 -2.53
CA VAL A 41 -5.27 8.06 -1.28
C VAL A 41 -5.02 9.44 -0.69
N TYR A 42 -6.06 10.25 -0.66
CA TYR A 42 -6.01 11.58 -0.08
C TYR A 42 -5.94 11.48 1.44
N ASP A 43 -5.08 12.31 2.04
CA ASP A 43 -5.12 12.49 3.48
C ASP A 43 -6.42 13.21 3.86
N ILE A 44 -7.02 12.78 4.98
CA ILE A 44 -8.22 13.40 5.53
C ILE A 44 -7.78 14.15 6.77
N ALA A 45 -7.87 15.48 6.71
CA ALA A 45 -7.61 16.34 7.86
C ALA A 45 -8.35 15.79 9.09
N GLU A 46 -7.65 15.71 10.23
CA GLU A 46 -8.10 15.18 11.53
C GLU A 46 -7.94 13.67 11.77
N GLN A 47 -7.61 12.86 10.75
CA GLN A 47 -7.28 11.44 10.98
C GLN A 47 -5.84 11.31 11.51
N GLN A 48 -5.64 10.42 12.50
CA GLN A 48 -4.30 10.12 13.04
C GLN A 48 -3.55 9.09 12.20
N TYR A 49 -4.30 8.29 11.43
CA TYR A 49 -3.79 7.26 10.56
C TYR A 49 -4.72 7.05 9.36
N ILE A 50 -4.16 6.57 8.26
CA ILE A 50 -4.93 6.07 7.12
C ILE A 50 -4.74 4.56 7.03
N GLU A 51 -5.80 3.90 6.57
CA GLU A 51 -5.76 2.49 6.24
C GLU A 51 -5.83 2.32 4.72
N ILE A 52 -4.77 1.76 4.15
CA ILE A 52 -4.68 1.50 2.71
C ILE A 52 -4.92 0.01 2.49
N TYR A 53 -5.94 -0.32 1.69
CA TYR A 53 -6.34 -1.68 1.37
C TYR A 53 -5.93 -2.02 -0.07
N LEU A 54 -5.01 -2.98 -0.24
CA LEU A 54 -4.70 -3.56 -1.53
C LEU A 54 -5.54 -4.83 -1.73
N GLY A 55 -6.56 -4.72 -2.59
CA GLY A 55 -7.45 -5.82 -2.95
C GLY A 55 -7.12 -6.46 -4.29
N ASN A 56 -7.89 -7.50 -4.62
CA ASN A 56 -7.75 -8.30 -5.84
C ASN A 56 -6.36 -8.93 -6.02
N LEU A 57 -5.67 -9.21 -4.91
CA LEU A 57 -4.40 -9.90 -4.93
C LEU A 57 -4.64 -11.42 -5.00
N ILE A 58 -3.80 -12.10 -5.76
CA ILE A 58 -3.72 -13.55 -5.75
C ILE A 58 -3.02 -13.98 -4.44
N PRO A 59 -3.64 -14.84 -3.61
CA PRO A 59 -3.06 -15.38 -2.39
C PRO A 59 -1.75 -16.14 -2.63
N GLY A 60 -0.87 -16.15 -1.63
CA GLY A 60 0.43 -16.83 -1.69
C GLY A 60 1.40 -16.25 -2.73
N ARG A 61 1.16 -15.04 -3.24
CA ARG A 61 2.05 -14.37 -4.21
C ARG A 61 2.80 -13.19 -3.59
N ASP A 62 3.92 -12.88 -4.21
CA ASP A 62 4.79 -11.76 -3.85
C ASP A 62 4.44 -10.52 -4.66
N TYR A 63 4.36 -9.40 -3.95
CA TYR A 63 4.08 -8.09 -4.51
C TYR A 63 5.17 -7.11 -4.12
N ASN A 64 5.78 -6.45 -5.10
CA ASN A 64 6.63 -5.29 -4.84
C ASN A 64 5.73 -4.06 -4.68
N VAL A 65 5.64 -3.54 -3.46
CA VAL A 65 4.77 -2.42 -3.08
C VAL A 65 5.63 -1.18 -2.82
N SER A 66 5.18 -0.04 -3.31
CA SER A 66 5.73 1.29 -3.03
C SER A 66 4.62 2.23 -2.59
N ILE A 67 4.80 2.90 -1.46
CA ILE A 67 3.91 3.94 -0.94
C ILE A 67 4.72 5.23 -0.90
N THR A 68 4.27 6.24 -1.62
CA THR A 68 4.98 7.51 -1.80
C THR A 68 4.13 8.64 -1.25
N PRO A 69 4.53 9.31 -0.14
CA PRO A 69 3.83 10.48 0.32
C PRO A 69 4.04 11.65 -0.66
N GLN A 70 3.03 12.48 -0.83
CA GLN A 70 3.05 13.69 -1.65
C GLN A 70 2.50 14.87 -0.84
N MET A 71 3.19 16.01 -0.92
CA MET A 71 2.74 17.27 -0.33
C MET A 71 2.95 18.39 -1.35
N LYS A 72 1.89 19.12 -1.70
CA LYS A 72 1.93 20.22 -2.68
C LYS A 72 2.71 19.87 -3.95
N ASP A 73 2.38 18.72 -4.55
CA ASP A 73 3.02 18.15 -5.74
C ASP A 73 4.49 17.71 -5.59
N VAL A 74 5.05 17.75 -4.37
CA VAL A 74 6.40 17.25 -4.07
C VAL A 74 6.30 15.81 -3.55
N GLU A 75 6.97 14.88 -4.23
CA GLU A 75 7.11 13.50 -3.76
C GLU A 75 8.12 13.41 -2.61
N GLY A 76 7.69 12.82 -1.49
CA GLY A 76 8.56 12.45 -0.39
C GLY A 76 9.29 11.12 -0.65
N ARG A 77 10.04 10.65 0.35
CA ARG A 77 10.76 9.37 0.23
C ARG A 77 9.75 8.22 0.20
N PRO A 78 9.76 7.36 -0.83
CA PRO A 78 8.86 6.22 -0.89
C PRO A 78 9.29 5.15 0.12
N TRP A 79 8.31 4.58 0.82
CA TRP A 79 8.49 3.30 1.47
C TRP A 79 8.29 2.17 0.45
N LYS A 80 9.19 1.17 0.46
CA LYS A 80 9.16 0.04 -0.48
C LYS A 80 9.39 -1.27 0.25
N ALA A 81 8.64 -2.31 -0.12
CA ALA A 81 8.92 -3.67 0.32
C ALA A 81 8.34 -4.70 -0.65
N ILE A 82 8.88 -5.91 -0.58
CA ILE A 82 8.25 -7.10 -1.16
C ILE A 82 7.38 -7.73 -0.08
N LEU A 83 6.10 -7.91 -0.38
CA LEU A 83 5.12 -8.46 0.54
C LEU A 83 4.44 -9.68 -0.07
N THR A 84 4.53 -10.80 0.63
CA THR A 84 3.79 -12.01 0.31
C THR A 84 2.40 -11.95 0.92
N THR A 85 1.34 -12.08 0.13
CA THR A 85 -0.03 -12.30 0.64
C THR A 85 -0.13 -13.64 1.37
N SER A 86 -0.96 -13.74 2.39
CA SER A 86 -1.23 -15.02 3.06
C SER A 86 -1.81 -16.01 2.06
N SER A 87 -1.40 -17.28 2.13
CA SER A 87 -2.12 -18.35 1.45
C SER A 87 -3.52 -18.49 2.06
N PHE A 88 -4.51 -18.89 1.26
CA PHE A 88 -5.70 -19.48 1.86
C PHE A 88 -5.25 -20.78 2.53
N SER A 89 -5.19 -20.78 3.86
CA SER A 89 -5.19 -22.05 4.59
C SER A 89 -6.56 -22.66 4.37
N VAL A 90 -6.60 -23.80 3.66
CA VAL A 90 -7.79 -24.66 3.58
C VAL A 90 -8.00 -25.32 4.93
#